data_AF-A0A6A4FAT3-F1
#
_entry.id   AF-A0A6A4FAT3-F1
#
_cell.length_a   1.000
_cell.length_b   1.000
_cell.length_c   1.000
_cell.angle_alpha   90.00
_cell.angle_beta   90.00
_cell.angle_gamma   90.00
#
_symmetry.space_group_name_H-M   'P 1'
#
loop_
_entity.id
_entity.type
_entity.pdbx_description
1 polymer ?
#
loop_
_entity_poly.entity_id
_entity_poly.type
_entity_poly.pdbx_seq_one_letter_code
_entity_poly.pdbx_strand_id
1 'polypeptide(L)'
;SEFDGRTQYSATCDGNHYWTFLFLGTQTQVTLVNNYVHNTSGCSPKVGGNSVVHAVNNYWSNNTGFSYDVVDNGNVLLEGNYFENTAVPNKHDAETVGAIIVPSSSTQSACKSTLGRNCVENALSKCGSLTGNRESAALSNSKKVVSYYKPTSAKKFGSTSQNFGVGSI
;
A
#
# COMPACT_ATOMS: atom_id res chain seq x y z
N SER A 1 7.02 -9.21 5.98
CA SER A 1 6.22 -10.37 6.41
C SER A 1 5.39 -10.94 5.27
N GLU A 2 4.85 -12.16 5.41
CA GLU A 2 3.85 -12.72 4.49
C GLU A 2 2.46 -12.59 5.13
N PHE A 3 1.48 -12.16 4.33
CA PHE A 3 0.08 -12.09 4.70
C PHE A 3 -0.72 -12.92 3.68
N ASP A 4 -0.96 -14.17 4.04
CA ASP A 4 -1.68 -15.15 3.25
C ASP A 4 -3.18 -15.05 3.53
N GLY A 5 -3.93 -14.54 2.55
CA GLY A 5 -5.39 -14.41 2.62
C GLY A 5 -6.16 -15.64 2.14
N ARG A 6 -5.51 -16.74 1.75
CA ARG A 6 -6.21 -17.98 1.36
C ARG A 6 -7.02 -18.51 2.53
N THR A 7 -8.31 -18.71 2.33
CA THR A 7 -9.22 -19.19 3.37
C THR A 7 -10.36 -20.02 2.79
N GLN A 8 -10.89 -20.96 3.56
CA GLN A 8 -12.13 -21.66 3.22
C GLN A 8 -13.38 -20.80 3.45
N TYR A 9 -13.26 -19.79 4.30
CA TYR A 9 -14.36 -18.92 4.70
C TYR A 9 -13.95 -17.46 4.49
N SER A 10 -14.55 -16.81 3.49
CA SER A 10 -14.35 -15.39 3.22
C SER A 10 -15.67 -14.63 3.20
N ALA A 11 -15.61 -13.35 3.58
CA ALA A 11 -16.76 -12.44 3.50
C ALA A 11 -17.27 -12.24 2.06
N THR A 12 -16.41 -12.53 1.09
CA THR A 12 -16.68 -12.44 -0.36
C THR A 12 -17.01 -13.80 -1.00
N CYS A 13 -17.09 -14.88 -0.22
CA CYS A 13 -17.46 -16.23 -0.69
C CYS A 13 -16.60 -16.78 -1.85
N ASP A 14 -15.35 -16.34 -1.96
CA ASP A 14 -14.43 -16.62 -3.07
C ASP A 14 -13.06 -17.17 -2.62
N GLY A 15 -12.90 -17.41 -1.32
CA GLY A 15 -11.67 -17.92 -0.72
C GLY A 15 -10.56 -16.89 -0.49
N ASN A 16 -10.84 -15.58 -0.65
CA ASN A 16 -9.87 -14.51 -0.42
C ASN A 16 -10.24 -13.66 0.81
N HIS A 17 -9.28 -13.40 1.70
CA HIS A 17 -9.53 -12.72 2.97
C HIS A 17 -9.80 -11.22 2.80
N TYR A 18 -10.86 -10.70 3.44
CA TYR A 18 -11.26 -9.30 3.30
C TYR A 18 -10.64 -8.35 4.35
N TRP A 19 -10.32 -8.84 5.56
CA TRP A 19 -9.95 -8.01 6.71
C TRP A 19 -8.44 -7.96 6.95
N THR A 20 -7.68 -7.45 5.97
CA THR A 20 -6.21 -7.60 5.99
C THR A 20 -5.49 -6.64 6.96
N PHE A 21 -5.65 -5.32 6.78
CA PHE A 21 -5.05 -4.30 7.63
C PHE A 21 -6.03 -3.15 7.87
N LEU A 22 -6.20 -2.78 9.14
CA LEU A 22 -7.01 -1.62 9.55
C LEU A 22 -6.13 -0.63 10.34
N PHE A 23 -5.58 0.37 9.64
CA PHE A 23 -4.86 1.46 10.27
C PHE A 23 -5.83 2.61 10.55
N LEU A 24 -6.50 2.55 11.70
CA LEU A 24 -7.62 3.44 12.07
C LEU A 24 -7.39 4.18 13.40
N GLY A 25 -6.14 4.24 13.89
CA GLY A 25 -5.85 4.88 15.17
C GLY A 25 -5.83 6.42 15.09
N THR A 26 -5.88 7.07 16.25
CA THR A 26 -5.98 8.53 16.38
C THR A 26 -4.64 9.25 16.41
N GLN A 27 -3.52 8.53 16.51
CA GLN A 27 -2.13 9.01 16.40
C GLN A 27 -1.22 7.86 15.95
N THR A 28 -1.31 7.47 14.68
CA THR A 28 -0.66 6.25 14.18
C THR A 28 0.38 6.58 13.11
N GLN A 29 1.58 6.04 13.23
CA GLN A 29 2.65 6.17 12.24
C GLN A 29 3.19 4.78 11.91
N VAL A 30 3.14 4.39 10.63
CA VAL A 30 3.50 3.04 10.18
C VAL A 30 4.43 3.12 8.98
N THR A 31 5.47 2.29 9.00
CA THR A 31 6.24 1.93 7.81
C THR A 31 5.87 0.51 7.44
N LEU A 32 5.04 0.36 6.40
CA LEU A 32 4.64 -0.93 5.85
C LEU A 32 5.65 -1.28 4.76
N VAL A 33 6.60 -2.16 5.07
CA VAL A 33 7.75 -2.40 4.20
C VAL A 33 8.04 -3.87 3.97
N ASN A 34 8.43 -4.23 2.74
CA ASN A 34 8.84 -5.58 2.36
C ASN A 34 7.85 -6.63 2.86
N ASN A 35 6.57 -6.44 2.54
CA ASN A 35 5.53 -7.42 2.78
C ASN A 35 5.10 -8.06 1.48
N TYR A 36 4.80 -9.36 1.56
CA TYR A 36 4.05 -10.06 0.52
C TYR A 36 2.61 -10.21 1.01
N VAL A 37 1.67 -9.59 0.32
CA VAL A 37 0.24 -9.60 0.68
C VAL A 37 -0.51 -10.21 -0.49
N HIS A 38 -1.19 -11.34 -0.25
CA HIS A 38 -1.82 -12.04 -1.35
C HIS A 38 -3.11 -12.77 -0.99
N ASN A 39 -3.89 -13.08 -2.03
CA ASN A 39 -5.17 -13.78 -1.91
C ASN A 39 -6.14 -13.05 -0.97
N THR A 40 -6.25 -11.73 -1.15
CA THR A 40 -7.13 -10.86 -0.36
C THR A 40 -8.30 -10.35 -1.22
N SER A 41 -9.33 -9.79 -0.60
CA SER A 41 -10.46 -9.18 -1.32
C SER A 41 -10.80 -7.75 -0.86
N GLY A 42 -10.13 -7.27 0.19
CA GLY A 42 -10.41 -5.96 0.75
C GLY A 42 -9.36 -5.51 1.77
N CYS A 43 -9.49 -4.23 2.14
CA CYS A 43 -8.82 -3.60 3.27
C CYS A 43 -7.35 -3.99 3.41
N SER A 44 -6.58 -3.97 2.31
CA SER A 44 -5.18 -4.39 2.28
C SER A 44 -4.27 -3.27 1.80
N PRO A 45 -4.24 -2.10 2.48
CA PRO A 45 -4.89 -1.74 3.74
C PRO A 45 -6.14 -0.84 3.63
N LYS A 46 -6.95 -0.77 4.70
CA LYS A 46 -7.79 0.41 4.99
C LYS A 46 -7.01 1.37 5.89
N VAL A 47 -6.98 2.65 5.51
CA VAL A 47 -6.24 3.71 6.21
C VAL A 47 -7.16 4.87 6.49
N GLY A 48 -7.27 5.24 7.77
CA GLY A 48 -8.13 6.31 8.24
C GLY A 48 -7.77 6.72 9.66
N GLY A 49 -8.60 7.58 10.25
CA GLY A 49 -8.21 8.25 11.50
C GLY A 49 -6.94 9.06 11.27
N ASN A 50 -6.24 9.51 12.31
CA ASN A 50 -4.98 10.24 12.10
C ASN A 50 -3.81 9.26 11.92
N SER A 51 -3.91 8.40 10.91
CA SER A 51 -2.89 7.42 10.55
C SER A 51 -2.07 7.89 9.36
N VAL A 52 -0.75 7.76 9.47
CA VAL A 52 0.22 8.02 8.40
C VAL A 52 0.96 6.74 8.09
N VAL A 53 0.89 6.29 6.84
CA VAL A 53 1.50 5.05 6.36
C VAL A 53 2.49 5.35 5.24
N HIS A 54 3.74 5.02 5.46
CA HIS A 54 4.73 4.88 4.39
C HIS A 54 4.71 3.42 3.92
N ALA A 55 4.05 3.18 2.79
CA ALA A 55 3.96 1.87 2.16
C ALA A 55 5.04 1.76 1.07
N VAL A 56 6.09 1.00 1.37
CA VAL A 56 7.32 0.99 0.57
C VAL A 56 7.81 -0.41 0.26
N ASN A 57 8.09 -0.67 -1.02
CA ASN A 57 8.61 -1.96 -1.49
C ASN A 57 7.83 -3.17 -0.98
N ASN A 58 6.51 -3.15 -1.01
CA ASN A 58 5.70 -4.35 -0.80
C ASN A 58 5.26 -4.95 -2.13
N TYR A 59 4.83 -6.20 -2.08
CA TYR A 59 4.26 -6.92 -3.21
C TYR A 59 2.83 -7.34 -2.88
N TRP A 60 1.86 -6.78 -3.61
CA TRP A 60 0.46 -7.20 -3.59
C TRP A 60 0.19 -8.12 -4.76
N SER A 61 -0.45 -9.26 -4.50
CA SER A 61 -0.74 -10.25 -5.54
C SER A 61 -2.11 -10.90 -5.36
N ASN A 62 -2.84 -11.13 -6.44
CA ASN A 62 -4.10 -11.88 -6.44
C ASN A 62 -5.13 -11.29 -5.45
N ASN A 63 -5.59 -10.07 -5.73
CA ASN A 63 -6.68 -9.45 -4.99
C ASN A 63 -7.92 -9.34 -5.89
N THR A 64 -9.00 -10.01 -5.49
CA THR A 64 -10.24 -10.12 -6.29
C THR A 64 -11.16 -8.90 -6.17
N GLY A 65 -10.96 -8.08 -5.14
CA GLY A 65 -11.73 -6.86 -4.89
C GLY A 65 -10.84 -5.62 -4.97
N PHE A 66 -10.57 -5.00 -3.82
CA PHE A 66 -9.71 -3.82 -3.73
C PHE A 66 -8.59 -3.97 -2.70
N SER A 67 -7.49 -3.24 -2.88
CA SER A 67 -6.41 -3.17 -1.89
C SER A 67 -6.54 -1.94 -0.98
N TYR A 68 -6.18 -0.75 -1.46
CA TYR A 68 -6.18 0.46 -0.65
C TYR A 68 -7.57 1.10 -0.56
N ASP A 69 -8.02 1.34 0.68
CA ASP A 69 -9.18 2.16 1.02
C ASP A 69 -8.73 3.28 1.97
N VAL A 70 -8.41 4.45 1.42
CA VAL A 70 -7.87 5.59 2.17
C VAL A 70 -8.98 6.58 2.43
N VAL A 71 -9.53 6.51 3.64
CA VAL A 71 -10.68 7.29 4.09
C VAL A 71 -10.24 8.50 4.92
N ASP A 72 -11.21 9.22 5.51
CA ASP A 72 -10.95 10.46 6.22
C ASP A 72 -9.80 10.38 7.24
N ASN A 73 -8.99 11.45 7.23
CA ASN A 73 -7.73 11.63 7.96
C ASN A 73 -6.60 10.61 7.67
N GLY A 74 -6.84 9.58 6.85
CA GLY A 74 -5.81 8.66 6.41
C GLY A 74 -4.79 9.31 5.48
N ASN A 75 -3.50 8.98 5.65
CA ASN A 75 -2.41 9.50 4.82
C ASN A 75 -1.49 8.36 4.37
N VAL A 76 -1.22 8.28 3.06
CA VAL A 76 -0.40 7.21 2.47
C VAL A 76 0.62 7.77 1.48
N LEU A 77 1.89 7.45 1.68
CA LEU A 77 2.90 7.50 0.62
C LEU A 77 3.14 6.09 0.11
N LEU A 78 2.81 5.85 -1.15
CA LEU A 78 2.89 4.53 -1.79
C LEU A 78 4.00 4.52 -2.83
N GLU A 79 5.21 4.06 -2.48
CA GLU A 79 6.37 4.12 -3.40
C GLU A 79 7.16 2.81 -3.53
N GLY A 80 7.64 2.52 -4.74
CA GLY A 80 8.44 1.33 -5.03
C GLY A 80 7.72 0.00 -4.84
N ASN A 81 6.39 -0.02 -4.84
CA ASN A 81 5.62 -1.24 -4.63
C ASN A 81 5.30 -1.97 -5.94
N TYR A 82 5.02 -3.26 -5.85
CA TYR A 82 4.59 -4.08 -6.98
C TYR A 82 3.16 -4.58 -6.75
N PHE A 83 2.28 -4.37 -7.72
CA PHE A 83 0.91 -4.91 -7.73
C PHE A 83 0.77 -5.88 -8.90
N GLU A 84 0.27 -7.08 -8.63
CA GLU A 84 -0.04 -8.09 -9.63
C GLU A 84 -1.44 -8.65 -9.44
N ASN A 85 -2.18 -8.90 -10.53
CA ASN A 85 -3.51 -9.53 -10.49
C ASN A 85 -4.42 -8.91 -9.42
N THR A 86 -4.40 -7.58 -9.30
CA THR A 86 -5.15 -6.83 -8.29
C THR A 86 -6.24 -6.04 -9.00
N ALA A 87 -7.49 -6.43 -8.81
CA ALA A 87 -8.61 -5.87 -9.55
C ALA A 87 -8.71 -4.34 -9.36
N VAL A 88 -8.66 -3.86 -8.11
CA VAL A 88 -8.64 -2.43 -7.77
C VAL A 88 -7.50 -2.11 -6.79
N PRO A 89 -6.32 -1.66 -7.26
CA PRO A 89 -5.18 -1.35 -6.39
C PRO A 89 -5.48 -0.29 -5.32
N ASN A 90 -6.21 0.76 -5.67
CA ASN A 90 -6.81 1.67 -4.68
C ASN A 90 -8.21 2.10 -5.15
N LYS A 91 -9.12 2.24 -4.21
CA LYS A 91 -10.40 2.90 -4.46
C LYS A 91 -10.17 4.40 -4.74
N HIS A 92 -11.06 4.95 -5.56
CA HIS A 92 -11.13 6.37 -5.87
C HIS A 92 -12.59 6.77 -6.11
N ASP A 93 -13.38 6.66 -5.05
CA ASP A 93 -14.80 6.96 -4.99
C ASP A 93 -15.09 8.08 -3.96
N ALA A 94 -16.37 8.42 -3.79
CA ALA A 94 -16.82 9.51 -2.92
C ALA A 94 -16.50 9.30 -1.42
N GLU A 95 -16.20 8.07 -1.00
CA GLU A 95 -15.90 7.73 0.40
C GLU A 95 -14.39 7.75 0.67
N THR A 96 -13.56 7.57 -0.37
CA THR A 96 -12.09 7.58 -0.28
C THR A 96 -11.46 8.98 -0.29
N VAL A 97 -11.85 9.78 0.70
CA VAL A 97 -11.46 11.21 0.83
C VAL A 97 -10.09 11.46 1.47
N GLY A 98 -9.41 10.40 1.91
CA GLY A 98 -8.09 10.50 2.52
C GLY A 98 -6.99 10.83 1.51
N ALA A 99 -5.79 11.12 2.02
CA ALA A 99 -4.67 11.55 1.19
C ALA A 99 -3.77 10.35 0.81
N ILE A 100 -3.56 10.14 -0.48
CA ILE A 100 -2.64 9.14 -1.02
C ILE A 100 -1.83 9.75 -2.14
N ILE A 101 -0.50 9.62 -2.09
CA ILE A 101 0.36 9.97 -3.22
C ILE A 101 0.83 8.70 -3.91
N VAL A 102 0.67 8.67 -5.24
CA VAL A 102 1.12 7.60 -6.13
C VAL A 102 2.18 8.21 -7.05
N PRO A 103 3.48 8.00 -6.76
CA PRO A 103 4.54 8.62 -7.51
C PRO A 103 4.48 8.30 -8.99
N SER A 104 4.69 9.34 -9.80
CA SER A 104 4.87 9.29 -11.24
C SER A 104 5.88 10.35 -11.67
N SER A 105 6.15 10.48 -12.96
CA SER A 105 7.05 11.51 -13.49
C SER A 105 6.62 12.94 -13.09
N SER A 106 5.32 13.20 -12.95
CA SER A 106 4.79 14.53 -12.59
C SER A 106 5.00 14.90 -11.12
N THR A 107 5.13 13.93 -10.22
CA THR A 107 5.24 14.18 -8.77
C THR A 107 6.70 14.33 -8.30
N GLN A 108 7.68 14.08 -9.17
CA GLN A 108 9.09 14.00 -8.78
C GLN A 108 9.65 15.29 -8.18
N SER A 109 9.29 16.44 -8.75
CA SER A 109 9.71 17.75 -8.21
C SER A 109 9.16 17.98 -6.81
N ALA A 110 7.91 17.60 -6.55
CA ALA A 110 7.29 17.71 -5.23
C ALA A 110 7.98 16.78 -4.22
N CYS A 111 8.26 15.52 -4.60
CA CYS A 111 9.03 14.58 -3.80
C CYS A 111 10.42 15.13 -3.46
N LYS A 112 11.15 15.64 -4.45
CA LYS A 112 12.50 16.17 -4.24
C LYS A 112 12.51 17.37 -3.29
N SER A 113 11.56 18.29 -3.46
CA SER A 113 11.40 19.45 -2.58
C SER A 113 11.02 19.05 -1.14
N THR A 114 10.13 18.08 -0.99
CA THR A 114 9.50 17.75 0.30
C THR A 114 10.29 16.71 1.10
N LEU A 115 10.86 15.71 0.42
CA LEU A 115 11.57 14.57 1.00
C LEU A 115 13.08 14.60 0.75
N GLY A 116 13.59 15.55 -0.03
CA GLY A 116 15.01 15.64 -0.40
C GLY A 116 15.45 14.62 -1.46
N ARG A 117 14.52 13.85 -2.02
CA ARG A 117 14.78 12.83 -3.06
C ARG A 117 13.58 12.65 -3.97
N ASN A 118 13.83 12.12 -5.16
CA ASN A 118 12.77 11.59 -6.01
C ASN A 118 12.05 10.44 -5.28
N CYS A 119 10.74 10.31 -5.52
CA CYS A 119 9.98 9.15 -5.07
C CYS A 119 10.15 8.01 -6.07
N VAL A 120 9.97 6.77 -5.63
CA VAL A 120 10.06 5.61 -6.52
C VAL A 120 8.68 5.20 -7.03
N GLU A 121 8.52 5.08 -8.35
CA GLU A 121 7.26 4.67 -8.95
C GLU A 121 6.90 3.21 -8.58
N ASN A 122 5.60 2.95 -8.50
CA ASN A 122 5.08 1.59 -8.32
C ASN A 122 5.00 0.88 -9.67
N ALA A 123 5.05 -0.45 -9.67
CA ALA A 123 4.85 -1.27 -10.85
C ALA A 123 3.51 -2.01 -10.77
N LEU A 124 2.79 -2.06 -11.88
CA LEU A 124 1.50 -2.75 -12.00
C LEU A 124 1.56 -3.81 -13.10
N SER A 125 0.97 -4.97 -12.87
CA SER A 125 0.83 -6.03 -13.87
C SER A 125 -0.53 -6.71 -13.74
N LYS A 126 -1.35 -6.67 -14.82
CA LYS A 126 -2.71 -7.23 -14.81
C LYS A 126 -3.58 -6.69 -13.66
N CYS A 127 -3.52 -5.38 -13.44
CA CYS A 127 -4.25 -4.69 -12.40
C CYS A 127 -5.20 -3.63 -12.98
N GLY A 128 -6.14 -3.17 -12.17
CA GLY A 128 -6.79 -1.87 -12.38
C GLY A 128 -5.81 -0.70 -12.20
N SER A 129 -6.34 0.52 -12.27
CA SER A 129 -5.53 1.74 -12.12
C SER A 129 -5.13 2.00 -10.67
N LEU A 130 -3.98 2.66 -10.49
CA LEU A 130 -3.51 3.18 -9.21
C LEU A 130 -3.46 4.71 -9.31
N THR A 131 -4.17 5.43 -8.44
CA THR A 131 -4.40 6.89 -8.55
C THR A 131 -4.12 7.62 -7.25
N GLY A 132 -3.54 8.83 -7.36
CA GLY A 132 -3.34 9.73 -6.22
C GLY A 132 -4.60 10.50 -5.84
N ASN A 133 -4.66 10.97 -4.59
CA ASN A 133 -5.65 11.92 -4.08
C ASN A 133 -5.00 12.81 -3.01
N ARG A 134 -5.20 14.13 -3.09
CA ARG A 134 -4.62 15.10 -2.13
C ARG A 134 -3.12 14.89 -1.90
N GLU A 135 -2.37 14.65 -2.98
CA GLU A 135 -0.99 14.16 -2.95
C GLU A 135 -0.03 15.06 -2.15
N SER A 136 -0.18 16.38 -2.24
CA SER A 136 0.61 17.35 -1.48
C SER A 136 0.46 17.16 0.04
N ALA A 137 -0.75 16.80 0.51
CA ALA A 137 -1.01 16.53 1.91
C ALA A 137 -0.38 15.19 2.33
N ALA A 138 -0.59 14.13 1.52
CA ALA A 138 0.00 12.82 1.77
C ALA A 138 1.53 12.88 1.87
N LEU A 139 2.16 13.61 0.96
CA LEU A 139 3.61 13.80 0.92
C LEU A 139 4.13 14.59 2.13
N SER A 140 3.44 15.68 2.50
CA SER A 140 3.81 16.51 3.65
C SER A 140 3.70 15.74 4.97
N ASN A 141 2.61 14.98 5.14
CA ASN A 141 2.34 14.23 6.37
C ASN A 141 3.26 13.02 6.53
N SER A 142 3.74 12.45 5.41
CA SER A 142 4.64 11.29 5.42
C SER A 142 6.10 11.62 5.76
N LYS A 143 6.49 12.89 5.84
CA LYS A 143 7.90 13.33 6.08
C LYS A 143 8.60 12.62 7.25
N LYS A 144 7.89 12.37 8.34
CA LYS A 144 8.48 11.72 9.52
C LYS A 144 8.72 10.23 9.29
N VAL A 145 7.82 9.54 8.60
CA VAL A 145 7.88 8.07 8.42
C VAL A 145 8.78 7.63 7.26
N VAL A 146 9.12 8.54 6.34
CA VAL A 146 10.01 8.22 5.20
C VAL A 146 11.48 7.99 5.59
N SER A 147 11.92 8.48 6.75
CA SER A 147 13.30 8.31 7.19
C SER A 147 13.61 6.88 7.65
N TYR A 148 12.59 6.10 8.02
CA TYR A 148 12.76 4.75 8.54
C TYR A 148 13.09 3.71 7.46
N TYR A 149 12.84 4.01 6.19
CA TYR A 149 13.19 3.08 5.10
C TYR A 149 13.43 3.81 3.78
N LYS A 150 14.50 3.43 3.08
CA LYS A 150 14.85 3.98 1.77
C LYS A 150 14.27 3.11 0.66
N PRO A 151 13.43 3.64 -0.24
CA PRO A 151 12.81 2.86 -1.30
C PRO A 151 13.83 2.43 -2.36
N THR A 152 13.59 1.24 -2.93
CA THR A 152 14.23 0.74 -4.14
C THR A 152 13.21 0.61 -5.27
N SER A 153 13.65 0.29 -6.49
CA SER A 153 12.74 -0.06 -7.59
C SER A 153 11.79 -1.18 -7.20
N ALA A 154 10.55 -1.10 -7.68
CA ALA A 154 9.53 -2.12 -7.46
C ALA A 154 9.99 -3.49 -7.97
N LYS A 155 9.76 -4.53 -7.17
CA LYS A 155 10.14 -5.90 -7.49
C LYS A 155 9.06 -6.87 -7.03
N LYS A 156 8.87 -7.94 -7.81
CA LYS A 156 8.11 -9.10 -7.33
C LYS A 156 8.89 -9.79 -6.23
N PHE A 157 8.16 -10.38 -5.30
CA PHE A 157 8.75 -11.28 -4.31
C PHE A 157 8.46 -12.73 -4.69
N GLY A 158 9.46 -13.60 -4.53
CA GLY A 158 9.25 -15.04 -4.65
C GLY A 158 8.61 -15.57 -3.37
N SER A 159 7.69 -16.53 -3.50
CA SER A 159 7.12 -17.29 -2.38
C SER A 159 8.16 -18.29 -1.85
N THR A 160 9.20 -17.77 -1.19
CA THR A 160 10.21 -18.58 -0.51
C THR A 160 10.18 -18.27 0.98
N SER A 161 10.19 -19.31 1.82
CA SER A 161 10.28 -19.21 3.29
C SER A 161 11.50 -18.44 3.80
N GLN A 162 12.47 -18.16 2.94
CA GLN A 162 13.69 -17.39 3.24
C GLN A 162 13.48 -15.87 3.26
N ASN A 163 12.40 -15.34 2.69
CA ASN A 163 12.22 -13.89 2.50
C ASN A 163 11.01 -13.30 3.26
N PHE A 164 9.98 -14.11 3.56
CA PHE A 164 8.74 -13.67 4.23
C PHE A 164 8.16 -14.81 5.10
N GLY A 165 7.40 -14.44 6.14
CA GLY A 165 6.64 -15.38 6.95
C GLY A 165 7.38 -15.93 8.18
N VAL A 166 6.78 -16.91 8.86
CA VAL A 166 7.41 -17.64 9.98
C VAL A 166 8.18 -18.83 9.40
N GLY A 167 9.50 -18.88 9.60
CA GLY A 167 10.39 -19.89 9.03
C GLY A 167 11.87 -19.50 9.19
N SER A 168 12.79 -20.32 8.70
CA SER A 168 14.24 -20.09 8.86
C SER A 168 14.70 -18.84 8.10
N ILE A 169 15.18 -17.86 8.86
CA ILE A 169 15.88 -16.65 8.39
C ILE A 169 17.34 -17.02 8.08
#